data_AF-A0A833TK00-F1
#
_entry.id   AF-A0A833TK00-F1
#
_cell.length_a   1.000
_cell.length_b   1.000
_cell.length_c   1.000
_cell.angle_alpha   90.00
_cell.angle_beta   90.00
_cell.angle_gamma   90.00
#
_symmetry.space_group_name_H-M   'P 1'
#
loop_
_entity.id
_entity.type
_entity.pdbx_description
1 polymer ?
#
loop_
_entity_poly.entity_id
_entity_poly.type
_entity_poly.pdbx_seq_one_letter_code
_entity_poly.pdbx_strand_id
1 'polypeptide(L)'
;MYSGHIREPTIILEAVASYDIWTWHSFFGISGSHNDIKVLEKYFIFTELAQRRAPPVNYTINGNDYTMGYYLADGIYPKWSMLVKMIPSLQGNKKKNFAAVQEFSRKYVKRAFRILQQRFAIVRGPSRFFKVKELINIMKASVILHNTIIEDERDDSQGLNMEYD
;
A
#
# COMPACT_ATOMS: atom_id res chain seq x y z
N MET A 1 -15.23 -10.59 22.53
CA MET A 1 -13.87 -11.19 22.53
C MET A 1 -13.53 -11.45 21.07
N TYR A 2 -12.59 -10.70 20.48
CA TYR A 2 -12.32 -10.74 19.04
C TYR A 2 -11.21 -11.74 18.74
N SER A 3 -11.49 -12.72 17.88
CA SER A 3 -10.55 -13.74 17.43
C SER A 3 -10.10 -13.38 16.01
N GLY A 4 -8.79 -13.24 15.79
CA GLY A 4 -8.22 -13.21 14.46
C GLY A 4 -8.36 -14.55 13.73
N HIS A 5 -7.77 -14.65 12.53
CA HIS A 5 -7.75 -15.87 11.70
C HIS A 5 -6.99 -17.03 12.38
N ILE A 6 -6.13 -16.70 13.33
CA ILE A 6 -5.57 -17.54 14.39
C ILE A 6 -6.14 -16.91 15.66
N ARG A 7 -6.52 -17.68 16.69
CA ARG A 7 -7.25 -17.21 17.89
C ARG A 7 -6.47 -16.25 18.82
N GLU A 8 -5.58 -15.44 18.26
CA GLU A 8 -4.72 -14.47 18.90
C GLU A 8 -4.97 -13.05 18.33
N PRO A 9 -4.70 -11.99 19.11
CA PRO A 9 -4.78 -10.62 18.61
C PRO A 9 -3.69 -10.37 17.55
N THR A 10 -4.07 -10.36 16.27
CA THR A 10 -3.16 -10.00 15.16
C THR A 10 -3.24 -8.51 14.89
N ILE A 11 -2.11 -7.82 14.69
CA ILE A 11 -2.07 -6.47 14.13
C ILE A 11 -1.75 -6.58 12.64
N ILE A 12 -2.54 -5.89 11.82
CA ILE A 12 -2.38 -5.80 10.37
C ILE A 12 -1.70 -4.47 10.05
N LEU A 13 -0.72 -4.52 9.15
CA LEU A 13 -0.17 -3.37 8.45
C LEU A 13 -0.74 -3.34 7.03
N GLU A 14 -1.43 -2.25 6.69
CA GLU A 14 -1.83 -1.95 5.32
C GLU A 14 -1.06 -0.72 4.85
N ALA A 15 -0.49 -0.77 3.65
CA ALA A 15 0.35 0.32 3.17
C ALA A 15 0.22 0.58 1.67
N VAL A 16 0.44 1.84 1.30
CA VAL A 16 0.68 2.27 -0.07
C VAL A 16 2.18 2.48 -0.22
N ALA A 17 2.81 1.72 -1.12
CA ALA A 17 4.23 1.82 -1.39
C ALA A 17 4.52 1.88 -2.90
N SER A 18 5.55 2.61 -3.30
CA SER A 18 6.03 2.70 -4.68
C SER A 18 7.07 1.62 -5.01
N TYR A 19 7.48 1.56 -6.29
CA TYR A 19 8.41 0.54 -6.81
C TYR A 19 9.80 0.58 -6.13
N ASP A 20 10.19 1.77 -5.71
CA ASP A 20 11.41 2.10 -4.96
C ASP A 20 11.25 1.91 -3.46
N ILE A 21 10.28 1.09 -3.04
CA ILE A 21 10.02 0.67 -1.65
C ILE A 21 9.73 1.81 -0.66
N TRP A 22 9.49 3.04 -1.15
CA TRP A 22 9.01 4.15 -0.33
C TRP A 22 7.57 3.92 0.11
N THR A 23 7.30 4.10 1.39
CA THR A 23 5.95 3.96 1.95
C THR A 23 5.29 5.34 2.06
N TRP A 24 4.30 5.61 1.21
CA TRP A 24 3.55 6.86 1.23
C TRP A 24 2.57 6.91 2.40
N HIS A 25 1.91 5.78 2.66
CA HIS A 25 0.88 5.67 3.68
C HIS A 25 0.93 4.30 4.34
N SER A 26 0.68 4.25 5.65
CA SER A 26 0.66 3.00 6.42
C SER A 26 -0.36 3.04 7.54
N PHE A 27 -1.22 2.04 7.63
CA PHE A 27 -2.23 1.81 8.67
C PHE A 27 -1.86 0.64 9.57
N PHE A 28 -2.19 0.77 10.86
CA PHE A 28 -2.01 -0.29 11.85
C PHE A 28 -3.30 -0.52 12.61
N GLY A 29 -3.85 -1.74 12.54
CA GLY A 29 -5.11 -2.08 13.19
C GLY A 29 -5.19 -3.55 13.62
N ILE A 30 -6.04 -3.86 14.60
CA ILE A 30 -6.27 -5.24 15.05
C ILE A 30 -7.10 -5.98 14.01
N SER A 31 -6.64 -7.14 13.54
CA SER A 31 -7.32 -8.01 12.58
C SER A 31 -8.74 -8.35 13.03
N GLY A 32 -9.73 -7.96 12.24
CA GLY A 32 -11.15 -8.30 12.37
C GLY A 32 -11.86 -8.19 11.02
N SER A 33 -13.06 -8.78 10.88
CA SER A 33 -13.78 -9.02 9.61
C SER A 33 -14.20 -7.79 8.78
N HIS A 34 -13.75 -6.59 9.15
CA HIS A 34 -14.11 -5.33 8.48
C HIS A 34 -12.92 -4.36 8.40
N ASN A 35 -11.67 -4.83 8.54
CA ASN A 35 -10.52 -3.93 8.57
C ASN A 35 -10.30 -3.20 7.24
N ASP A 36 -10.34 -3.90 6.10
CA ASP A 36 -9.95 -3.29 4.81
C ASP A 36 -10.90 -2.13 4.40
N ILE A 37 -12.21 -2.27 4.68
CA ILE A 37 -13.19 -1.18 4.49
C ILE A 37 -13.01 -0.07 5.55
N LYS A 38 -12.72 -0.43 6.80
CA LYS A 38 -12.46 0.55 7.86
C LYS A 38 -11.13 1.29 7.65
N VAL A 39 -10.18 0.74 6.91
CA VAL A 39 -8.97 1.45 6.48
C VAL A 39 -9.35 2.54 5.50
N LEU A 40 -10.21 2.25 4.52
CA LEU A 40 -10.73 3.27 3.61
C LEU A 40 -11.47 4.40 4.35
N GLU A 41 -12.32 4.06 5.32
CA GLU A 41 -13.08 5.05 6.09
C GLU A 41 -12.21 5.87 7.05
N LYS A 42 -11.10 5.29 7.54
CA LYS A 42 -10.19 5.98 8.48
C LYS A 42 -9.11 6.80 7.79
N TYR A 43 -8.82 6.56 6.51
CA TYR A 43 -7.85 7.39 5.77
C TYR A 43 -8.50 8.54 5.04
N PHE A 44 -8.03 9.72 5.44
CA PHE A 44 -8.13 10.98 4.74
C PHE A 44 -7.59 10.92 3.29
N ILE A 45 -6.78 9.93 2.88
CA ILE A 45 -6.21 9.85 1.52
C ILE A 45 -7.31 9.77 0.45
N PHE A 46 -8.34 8.97 0.69
CA PHE A 46 -9.49 8.89 -0.22
C PHE A 46 -10.37 10.12 -0.12
N THR A 47 -10.42 10.75 1.05
CA THR A 47 -11.07 12.04 1.25
C THR A 47 -10.36 13.15 0.49
N GLU A 48 -9.02 13.22 0.51
CA GLU A 48 -8.22 14.22 -0.19
C GLU A 48 -8.28 14.04 -1.69
N LEU A 49 -8.20 12.81 -2.19
CA LEU A 49 -8.41 12.56 -3.61
C LEU A 49 -9.86 12.86 -4.03
N ALA A 50 -10.87 12.44 -3.25
CA ALA A 50 -12.27 12.76 -3.52
C ALA A 50 -12.55 14.27 -3.47
N GLN A 51 -11.86 15.01 -2.60
CA GLN A 51 -11.94 16.45 -2.45
C GLN A 51 -10.94 17.21 -3.35
N ARG A 52 -10.20 16.51 -4.23
CA ARG A 52 -9.21 17.07 -5.15
C ARG A 52 -8.09 17.89 -4.47
N ARG A 53 -7.76 17.53 -3.23
CA ARG A 53 -6.66 18.12 -2.44
C ARG A 53 -5.37 17.29 -2.47
N ALA A 54 -5.43 16.08 -3.03
CA ALA A 54 -4.24 15.29 -3.30
C ALA A 54 -3.31 15.97 -4.32
N PRO A 55 -2.00 15.66 -4.33
CA PRO A 55 -1.07 16.19 -5.31
C PRO A 55 -1.59 15.99 -6.74
N PRO A 56 -1.50 17.02 -7.61
CA PRO A 56 -1.95 16.91 -8.99
C PRO A 56 -1.09 15.87 -9.72
N VAL A 57 -1.75 14.98 -10.47
CA VAL A 57 -1.09 14.01 -11.34
C VAL A 57 -1.71 14.14 -12.72
N ASN A 58 -0.90 14.37 -13.74
CA ASN A 58 -1.36 14.48 -15.12
C ASN A 58 -0.80 13.31 -15.93
N TYR A 59 -1.68 12.52 -16.53
CA TYR A 59 -1.30 11.42 -17.41
C TYR A 59 -2.41 11.14 -18.43
N THR A 60 -2.05 10.56 -19.58
CA THR A 60 -2.99 10.24 -20.66
C THR A 60 -3.04 8.74 -20.88
N ILE A 61 -4.24 8.15 -20.93
CA ILE A 61 -4.44 6.74 -21.28
C ILE A 61 -5.41 6.66 -22.45
N ASN A 62 -4.97 6.06 -23.57
CA ASN A 62 -5.76 5.91 -24.79
C ASN A 62 -6.40 7.23 -25.27
N GLY A 63 -5.65 8.34 -25.20
CA GLY A 63 -6.12 9.67 -25.61
C GLY A 63 -7.07 10.36 -24.62
N ASN A 64 -7.30 9.78 -23.43
CA ASN A 64 -8.04 10.44 -22.36
C ASN A 64 -7.08 10.98 -21.31
N ASP A 65 -7.21 12.26 -20.99
CA ASP A 65 -6.42 12.92 -19.97
C ASP A 65 -7.02 12.72 -18.58
N TYR A 66 -6.15 12.40 -17.63
CA TYR A 66 -6.49 12.19 -16.23
C TYR A 66 -5.68 13.15 -15.38
N THR A 67 -6.38 13.87 -14.50
CA THR A 67 -5.79 14.84 -13.57
C THR A 67 -5.77 14.34 -12.12
N MET A 68 -6.13 13.07 -11.91
CA MET A 68 -6.25 12.45 -10.60
C MET A 68 -5.58 11.08 -10.63
N GLY A 69 -4.68 10.82 -9.69
CA GLY A 69 -4.03 9.52 -9.54
C GLY A 69 -5.00 8.40 -9.17
N TYR A 70 -4.56 7.17 -9.39
CA TYR A 70 -5.27 5.96 -8.97
C TYR A 70 -4.36 5.05 -8.14
N TYR A 71 -4.97 4.21 -7.30
CA TYR A 71 -4.27 3.16 -6.57
C TYR A 71 -4.67 1.78 -7.09
N LEU A 72 -3.70 0.88 -7.17
CA LEU A 72 -3.95 -0.54 -7.40
C LEU A 72 -4.48 -1.16 -6.12
N ALA A 73 -5.67 -1.75 -6.19
CA ALA A 73 -6.33 -2.39 -5.08
C ALA A 73 -6.57 -3.87 -5.37
N ASP A 74 -6.64 -4.68 -4.32
CA ASP A 74 -7.04 -6.07 -4.47
C ASP A 74 -8.56 -6.21 -4.70
N GLY A 75 -9.01 -7.45 -4.81
CA GLY A 75 -10.40 -7.78 -5.11
C GLY A 75 -11.40 -7.42 -4.00
N ILE A 76 -10.96 -7.13 -2.77
CA ILE A 76 -11.86 -6.95 -1.62
C ILE A 76 -12.31 -5.50 -1.43
N TYR A 77 -11.63 -4.53 -2.05
CA TYR A 77 -12.03 -3.12 -1.99
C TYR A 77 -13.31 -2.82 -2.80
N PRO A 78 -14.13 -1.83 -2.38
CA PRO A 78 -15.29 -1.37 -3.13
C PRO A 78 -14.90 -0.79 -4.51
N LYS A 79 -15.88 -0.72 -5.41
CA LYS A 79 -15.68 -0.17 -6.76
C LYS A 79 -15.69 1.36 -6.71
N TRP A 80 -14.51 1.96 -6.51
CA TRP A 80 -14.31 3.41 -6.53
C TRP A 80 -13.54 3.83 -7.78
N SER A 81 -13.80 5.05 -8.29
CA SER A 81 -13.13 5.57 -9.49
C SER A 81 -11.61 5.69 -9.35
N MET A 82 -11.12 5.83 -8.12
CA MET A 82 -9.70 5.95 -7.76
C MET A 82 -9.02 4.59 -7.53
N LEU A 83 -9.79 3.50 -7.46
CA LEU A 83 -9.28 2.16 -7.16
C LEU A 83 -9.36 1.27 -8.40
N VAL A 84 -8.20 0.89 -8.91
CA VAL A 84 -8.10 -0.04 -10.03
C VAL A 84 -7.90 -1.45 -9.47
N LYS A 85 -8.99 -2.22 -9.49
CA LYS A 85 -9.03 -3.58 -8.95
C LYS A 85 -8.37 -4.60 -9.89
N MET A 86 -7.94 -5.71 -9.32
CA MET A 86 -7.52 -6.88 -10.10
C MET A 86 -8.70 -7.51 -10.84
N ILE A 87 -8.49 -7.81 -12.12
CA ILE A 87 -9.47 -8.48 -12.98
C ILE A 87 -9.38 -10.00 -12.71
N PRO A 88 -10.43 -10.65 -12.17
CA PRO A 88 -10.36 -12.07 -11.78
C PRO A 88 -10.39 -13.06 -12.97
N SER A 89 -10.78 -12.60 -14.17
CA SER A 89 -11.03 -13.47 -15.34
C SER A 89 -10.08 -13.17 -16.49
N LEU A 90 -9.22 -14.15 -16.79
CA LEU A 90 -8.12 -14.08 -17.77
C LEU A 90 -8.52 -14.46 -19.20
N GLN A 91 -9.78 -14.20 -19.61
CA GLN A 91 -10.20 -14.44 -20.98
C GLN A 91 -9.73 -13.29 -21.90
N GLY A 92 -8.76 -13.59 -22.77
CA GLY A 92 -8.17 -12.66 -23.73
C GLY A 92 -6.81 -12.06 -23.32
N ASN A 93 -5.93 -11.82 -24.30
CA ASN A 93 -4.54 -11.41 -24.08
C ASN A 93 -4.41 -10.07 -23.32
N LYS A 94 -5.30 -9.10 -23.58
CA LYS A 94 -5.28 -7.80 -22.87
C LYS A 94 -5.47 -7.94 -21.36
N LYS A 95 -6.43 -8.77 -20.92
CA LYS A 95 -6.69 -9.01 -19.49
C LYS A 95 -5.56 -9.77 -18.82
N LYS A 96 -4.91 -10.70 -19.54
CA LYS A 96 -3.72 -11.40 -19.06
C LYS A 96 -2.55 -10.44 -18.81
N ASN A 97 -2.26 -9.58 -19.78
CA ASN A 97 -1.18 -8.59 -19.64
C ASN A 97 -1.45 -7.64 -18.48
N PHE A 98 -2.69 -7.14 -18.36
CA PHE A 98 -3.08 -6.26 -17.27
C PHE A 98 -2.93 -6.92 -15.88
N ALA A 99 -3.39 -8.16 -15.74
CA ALA A 99 -3.25 -8.92 -14.50
C ALA A 99 -1.77 -9.18 -14.16
N ALA A 100 -0.94 -9.49 -15.17
CA ALA A 100 0.49 -9.72 -14.99
C ALA A 100 1.22 -8.45 -14.50
N VAL A 101 0.92 -7.28 -15.09
CA VAL A 101 1.49 -5.99 -14.67
C VAL A 101 1.05 -5.67 -13.24
N GLN A 102 -0.24 -5.83 -12.90
CA GLN A 102 -0.69 -5.59 -11.52
C GLN A 102 -0.04 -6.54 -10.51
N GLU A 103 0.08 -7.83 -10.84
CA GLU A 103 0.72 -8.80 -9.97
C GLU A 103 2.21 -8.50 -9.79
N PHE A 104 2.88 -8.03 -10.85
CA PHE A 104 4.23 -7.53 -10.77
C PHE A 104 4.33 -6.31 -9.84
N SER A 105 3.44 -5.33 -9.99
CA SER A 105 3.41 -4.15 -9.10
C SER A 105 3.19 -4.54 -7.63
N ARG A 106 2.36 -5.55 -7.35
CA ARG A 106 2.17 -6.08 -5.98
C ARG A 106 3.45 -6.66 -5.38
N LYS A 107 4.40 -7.12 -6.19
CA LYS A 107 5.70 -7.59 -5.68
C LYS A 107 6.50 -6.47 -5.02
N TYR A 108 6.33 -5.21 -5.44
CA TYR A 108 7.00 -4.07 -4.80
C TYR A 108 6.50 -3.82 -3.38
N VAL A 109 5.18 -3.86 -3.16
CA VAL A 109 4.59 -3.73 -1.81
C VAL A 109 5.06 -4.87 -0.91
N LYS A 110 5.04 -6.12 -1.42
CA LYS A 110 5.57 -7.28 -0.69
C LYS A 110 7.07 -7.13 -0.38
N ARG A 111 7.85 -6.59 -1.32
CA ARG A 111 9.28 -6.31 -1.14
C ARG A 111 9.50 -5.27 -0.03
N ALA A 112 8.73 -4.18 -0.03
CA ALA A 112 8.80 -3.15 1.01
C ALA A 112 8.54 -3.74 2.40
N PHE A 113 7.50 -4.58 2.55
CA PHE A 113 7.23 -5.26 3.83
C PHE A 113 8.35 -6.20 4.26
N ARG A 114 8.90 -6.98 3.32
CA ARG A 114 10.01 -7.89 3.63
C ARG A 114 11.25 -7.13 4.11
N ILE A 115 11.57 -6.01 3.46
CA ILE A 115 12.69 -5.16 3.84
C ILE A 115 12.45 -4.52 5.21
N LEU A 116 11.23 -4.02 5.46
CA LEU A 116 10.85 -3.48 6.76
C LEU A 116 11.05 -4.51 7.89
N GLN A 117 10.61 -5.76 7.66
CA GLN A 117 10.80 -6.86 8.61
C GLN A 117 12.27 -7.28 8.78
N GLN A 118 13.09 -7.14 7.73
CA GLN A 118 14.51 -7.46 7.78
C GLN A 118 15.32 -6.38 8.51
N ARG A 119 14.99 -5.09 8.29
CA ARG A 119 15.64 -3.94 8.94
C ARG A 119 15.29 -3.87 10.42
N PHE A 120 14.03 -4.12 10.77
CA PHE A 120 13.55 -3.95 12.14
C PHE A 120 13.07 -5.29 12.71
N ALA A 121 13.96 -5.97 13.44
CA ALA A 121 13.65 -7.26 14.06
C ALA A 121 12.41 -7.21 14.98
N ILE A 122 12.15 -6.06 15.60
CA ILE A 122 10.97 -5.80 16.44
C ILE A 122 9.64 -5.95 15.68
N VAL A 123 9.64 -5.77 14.35
CA VAL A 123 8.47 -5.93 13.47
C VAL A 123 8.14 -7.40 13.21
N ARG A 124 9.13 -8.30 13.27
CA ARG A 124 8.97 -9.75 13.02
C ARG A 124 8.58 -10.54 14.27
N GLY A 125 8.92 -10.03 15.45
CA GLY A 125 8.80 -10.76 16.71
C GLY A 125 7.39 -10.80 17.31
N PRO A 126 7.07 -11.84 18.11
CA PRO A 126 5.83 -11.87 18.86
C PRO A 126 5.76 -10.71 19.85
N SER A 127 4.62 -10.02 19.87
CA SER A 127 4.44 -8.76 20.58
C SER A 127 3.78 -8.92 21.96
N ARG A 128 4.09 -10.02 22.67
CA ARG A 128 3.31 -10.53 23.81
C ARG A 128 3.15 -9.57 25.00
N PHE A 129 4.03 -8.58 25.15
CA PHE A 129 4.03 -7.67 26.29
C PHE A 129 3.71 -6.21 25.94
N PHE A 130 3.47 -5.91 24.67
CA PHE A 130 3.19 -4.55 24.25
C PHE A 130 1.70 -4.26 24.24
N LYS A 131 1.34 -3.06 24.70
CA LYS A 131 -0.01 -2.52 24.49
C LYS A 131 -0.19 -2.23 23.00
N VAL A 132 -1.42 -2.33 22.49
CA VAL A 132 -1.74 -2.04 21.09
C VAL A 132 -1.24 -0.66 20.64
N LYS A 133 -1.36 0.36 21.50
CA LYS A 133 -0.85 1.71 21.23
C LYS A 133 0.67 1.75 21.05
N GLU A 134 1.41 0.96 21.83
CA GLU A 134 2.87 0.87 21.73
C GLU A 134 3.26 0.19 20.41
N LEU A 135 2.55 -0.87 20.01
CA LEU A 135 2.77 -1.53 18.73
C LEU A 135 2.51 -0.61 17.55
N ILE A 136 1.43 0.17 17.59
CA ILE A 136 1.16 1.19 16.56
C ILE A 136 2.32 2.19 16.49
N ASN A 137 2.86 2.64 17.63
CA ASN A 137 3.98 3.58 17.66
C ASN A 137 5.28 2.96 17.13
N ILE A 138 5.60 1.73 17.52
CA ILE A 138 6.76 0.97 17.03
C ILE A 138 6.70 0.84 15.51
N MET A 139 5.53 0.45 14.98
CA MET A 139 5.35 0.28 13.56
C MET A 139 5.44 1.60 12.79
N LYS A 140 4.85 2.68 13.31
CA LYS A 140 4.98 4.03 12.74
C LYS A 140 6.45 4.48 12.71
N ALA A 141 7.17 4.31 13.82
CA ALA A 141 8.59 4.64 13.90
C ALA A 141 9.41 3.82 12.89
N SER A 142 9.12 2.53 12.75
CA SER A 142 9.79 1.64 11.79
C SER A 142 9.57 2.10 10.34
N VAL A 143 8.35 2.53 9.98
CA VAL A 143 8.07 3.06 8.63
C VAL A 143 8.76 4.39 8.38
N ILE A 144 8.77 5.30 9.37
CA ILE A 144 9.48 6.58 9.25
C ILE A 144 10.97 6.35 9.04
N LEU A 145 11.60 5.54 9.91
CA LEU A 145 13.02 5.21 9.80
C LEU A 145 13.34 4.48 8.49
N HIS A 146 12.46 3.58 8.03
CA HIS A 146 12.60 2.95 6.73
C HIS A 146 12.67 3.98 5.61
N ASN A 147 11.71 4.91 5.56
CA ASN A 147 11.70 5.96 4.54
C ASN A 147 12.92 6.87 4.64
N THR A 148 13.35 7.24 5.85
CA THR A 148 14.58 8.03 6.05
C THR A 148 15.81 7.31 5.49
N ILE A 149 15.92 5.99 5.68
CA ILE A 149 17.02 5.20 5.10
C ILE A 149 16.90 5.17 3.56
N ILE A 150 15.69 5.03 3.01
CA ILE A 150 15.50 5.08 1.55
C ILE A 150 15.86 6.46 0.98
N GLU A 151 15.54 7.53 1.70
CA GLU A 151 15.91 8.89 1.32
C GLU A 151 17.43 9.08 1.28
N ASP A 152 18.14 8.55 2.28
CA ASP A 152 19.61 8.61 2.37
C ASP A 152 20.29 7.72 1.31
N GLU A 153 19.73 6.55 1.00
CA GLU A 153 20.25 5.62 0.00
C GLU A 153 19.87 6.00 -1.45
N ARG A 154 18.95 6.97 -1.65
CA ARG A 154 18.55 7.41 -2.98
C ARG A 154 19.66 8.23 -3.61
N ASP A 155 20.25 7.68 -4.67
CA ASP A 155 21.07 8.45 -5.60
C ASP A 155 20.17 9.46 -6.35
N ASP A 156 20.46 10.76 -6.22
CA ASP A 156 19.80 11.86 -6.94
C ASP A 156 19.86 11.72 -8.48
N SER A 157 20.62 10.74 -8.99
CA SER A 157 20.82 10.49 -10.42
C SER A 157 19.71 9.65 -11.08
N GLN A 158 18.75 9.10 -10.33
CA GLN A 158 17.65 8.30 -10.88
C GLN A 158 16.31 9.06 -10.90
N GLY A 159 16.31 10.24 -11.54
CA GLY A 159 15.10 10.83 -12.08
C GLY A 159 14.56 9.91 -13.18
N LEU A 160 13.60 9.05 -12.83
CA LEU A 160 13.04 8.06 -13.73
C LEU A 160 12.17 8.73 -14.81
N ASN A 161 12.79 8.93 -15.98
CA ASN A 161 12.11 8.86 -17.27
C ASN A 161 11.55 7.43 -17.41
N MET A 162 10.33 7.20 -16.94
CA MET A 162 9.54 6.04 -17.36
C MET A 162 8.65 6.48 -18.52
N GLU A 163 9.24 6.60 -19.71
CA GLU A 163 8.48 6.48 -20.95
C GLU A 163 7.99 5.04 -21.05
N TYR A 164 6.68 4.86 -21.03
CA TYR A 164 6.05 3.62 -21.45
C TYR A 164 5.74 3.77 -22.94
N ASP A 165 6.58 3.17 -23.79
CA ASP A 165 6.28 2.91 -25.20
C ASP A 165 5.09 1.94 -25.37
#